data_AF-A0A8T0EY59-F1
#
_entry.id   AF-A0A8T0EY59-F1
#
_cell.length_a   1.000
_cell.length_b   1.000
_cell.length_c   1.000
_cell.angle_alpha   90.00
_cell.angle_beta   90.00
_cell.angle_gamma   90.00
#
_symmetry.space_group_name_H-M   'P 1'
#
loop_
_entity.id
_entity.type
_entity.pdbx_description
1 polymer ?
#
loop_
_entity_poly.entity_id
_entity_poly.type
_entity_poly.pdbx_seq_one_letter_code
_entity_poly.pdbx_strand_id
1 'polypeptide(L)'
;MDMEKCETEELIEDIVKENEYLLNLLDTIPAQIYFDHDVQEKIKYEKHLTMDKKAENLKRKFSDQAELSVKNKHKRARVDPLCHKSVSQVHEELNNEKKKRKRKKKNGILLPSASLTRAANIEELQKRLQAKINELQAKRKGCSNKDPTLKKKLKTKEKKLKHKKVVLTQANEAEMQTKKLTEKKEKPEEKPVYNKDGKIIYSKLDFSENGLEEKKKSEFSGKKYKKLLKKAEEKKEKIEKLKEINPEKATTVEQKEKWKKALLKSENVKIKDNPELLKKSLKRQEKIKKKKAKVWKDRVEHTETRKQAKQEKRSKNIQKRKKDKLDHKIKRAKKKGRVIPGF
;
A
#
# COMPACT_ATOMS: atom_id res chain seq x y z
N MET A 1 -7.67 0.36 63.95
CA MET A 1 -6.75 -0.29 62.99
C MET A 1 -7.40 -0.58 61.65
N ASP A 2 -8.72 -0.81 61.56
CA ASP A 2 -9.35 -1.13 60.27
C ASP A 2 -9.71 0.10 59.42
N MET A 3 -10.04 1.24 60.06
CA MET A 3 -10.31 2.52 59.38
C MET A 3 -9.07 3.09 58.66
N GLU A 4 -7.91 3.09 59.34
CA GLU A 4 -6.65 3.57 58.75
C GLU A 4 -6.18 2.70 57.59
N LYS A 5 -6.49 1.39 57.62
CA LYS A 5 -6.20 0.48 56.50
C LYS A 5 -7.07 0.80 55.29
N CYS A 6 -8.37 1.05 55.48
CA CYS A 6 -9.27 1.48 54.41
C CYS A 6 -8.80 2.80 53.77
N GLU A 7 -8.42 3.81 54.57
CA GLU A 7 -7.91 5.08 54.03
C GLU A 7 -6.63 4.89 53.21
N THR A 8 -5.72 3.99 53.64
CA THR A 8 -4.52 3.69 52.86
C THR A 8 -4.81 2.94 51.56
N GLU A 9 -5.85 2.09 51.54
CA GLU A 9 -6.27 1.36 50.34
C GLU A 9 -6.90 2.31 49.33
N GLU A 10 -7.76 3.23 49.76
CA GLU A 10 -8.36 4.27 48.90
C GLU A 10 -7.29 5.19 48.29
N LEU A 11 -6.30 5.60 49.08
CA LEU A 11 -5.17 6.40 48.58
C LEU A 11 -4.34 5.64 47.53
N ILE A 12 -4.12 4.34 47.70
CA ILE A 12 -3.41 3.52 46.72
C ILE A 12 -4.23 3.43 45.42
N GLU A 13 -5.55 3.24 45.51
CA GLU A 13 -6.41 3.21 44.34
C GLU A 13 -6.37 4.52 43.55
N ASP A 14 -6.39 5.65 44.24
CA ASP A 14 -6.33 6.96 43.59
C ASP A 14 -4.98 7.20 42.91
N ILE A 15 -3.88 6.83 43.57
CA ILE A 15 -2.54 6.87 42.95
C ILE A 15 -2.48 5.97 41.71
N VAL A 16 -3.14 4.80 41.72
CA VAL A 16 -3.19 3.92 40.56
C VAL A 16 -3.99 4.56 39.42
N LYS A 17 -5.16 5.15 39.72
CA LYS A 17 -5.99 5.86 38.73
C LYS A 17 -5.26 7.04 38.10
N GLU A 18 -4.55 7.84 38.89
CA GLU A 18 -3.75 8.96 38.41
C GLU A 18 -2.61 8.48 37.50
N ASN A 19 -1.91 7.41 37.90
CA ASN A 19 -0.87 6.81 37.08
C ASN A 19 -1.43 6.30 35.75
N GLU A 20 -2.56 5.60 35.75
CA GLU A 20 -3.21 5.14 34.51
C GLU A 20 -3.59 6.30 33.60
N TYR A 21 -4.13 7.38 34.17
CA TYR A 21 -4.44 8.61 33.43
C TYR A 21 -3.18 9.19 32.75
N LEU A 22 -2.07 9.29 33.48
CA LEU A 22 -0.81 9.81 32.95
C LEU A 22 -0.22 8.90 31.86
N LEU A 23 -0.31 7.58 32.01
CA LEU A 23 0.15 6.62 31.00
C LEU A 23 -0.68 6.74 29.71
N ASN A 24 -2.01 6.87 29.84
CA ASN A 24 -2.89 7.08 28.71
C ASN A 24 -2.57 8.39 27.98
N LEU A 25 -2.31 9.47 28.72
CA LEU A 25 -1.89 10.75 28.15
C LEU A 25 -0.57 10.61 27.38
N LEU A 26 0.42 9.93 27.98
CA LEU A 26 1.73 9.68 27.36
C LEU A 26 1.61 8.88 26.05
N ASP A 27 0.66 7.95 25.99
CA ASP A 27 0.42 7.09 24.83
C ASP A 27 -0.29 7.81 23.67
N THR A 28 -0.96 8.93 23.93
CA THR A 28 -1.55 9.76 22.85
C THR A 28 -0.48 10.47 22.02
N ILE A 29 0.70 10.70 22.59
CA ILE A 29 1.77 11.45 21.96
C ILE A 29 2.66 10.48 21.17
N PRO A 30 3.00 10.77 19.91
CA PRO A 30 3.81 9.87 19.09
C PRO A 30 5.17 9.55 19.73
N ALA A 31 5.53 8.26 19.76
CA ALA A 31 6.82 7.75 20.23
C ALA A 31 8.05 8.46 19.62
N GLN A 32 7.90 9.06 18.43
CA GLN A 32 8.96 9.79 17.75
C GLN A 32 9.41 11.06 18.49
N ILE A 33 8.55 11.61 19.34
CA ILE A 33 8.81 12.86 20.09
C ILE A 33 9.62 12.55 21.36
N TYR A 34 9.42 11.38 21.98
CA TYR A 34 10.08 11.03 23.24
C TYR A 34 11.39 10.26 23.09
N PHE A 35 11.54 9.48 22.01
CA PHE A 35 12.66 8.55 21.87
C PHE A 35 13.69 9.04 20.85
N ASP A 36 14.96 8.89 21.19
CA ASP A 36 16.08 9.13 20.28
C ASP A 36 16.04 8.22 19.05
N HIS A 37 16.75 8.62 17.98
CA HIS A 37 16.74 7.89 16.71
C HIS A 37 17.11 6.41 16.86
N ASP A 38 18.11 6.10 17.69
CA ASP A 38 18.57 4.73 17.93
C ASP A 38 17.49 3.86 18.58
N VAL A 39 16.75 4.44 19.54
CA VAL A 39 15.64 3.77 20.22
C VAL A 39 14.49 3.57 19.23
N GLN A 40 14.20 4.55 18.38
CA GLN A 40 13.20 4.43 17.32
C GLN A 40 13.55 3.32 16.31
N GLU A 41 14.83 3.17 15.93
CA GLU A 41 15.26 2.08 15.06
C GLU A 41 15.10 0.73 15.73
N LYS A 42 15.45 0.61 17.02
CA LYS A 42 15.24 -0.60 17.81
C LYS A 42 13.77 -0.99 17.87
N ILE A 43 12.87 -0.04 18.14
CA ILE A 43 11.42 -0.25 18.15
C ILE A 43 10.91 -0.74 16.79
N LYS A 44 11.36 -0.10 15.69
CA LYS A 44 10.98 -0.51 14.33
C LYS A 44 11.46 -1.93 14.02
N TYR A 45 12.69 -2.26 14.40
CA TYR A 45 13.25 -3.59 14.19
C TYR A 45 12.46 -4.66 14.97
N GLU A 46 12.20 -4.42 16.25
CA GLU A 46 11.41 -5.33 17.08
C GLU A 46 10.00 -5.53 16.54
N LYS A 47 9.36 -4.45 16.10
CA LYS A 47 8.05 -4.49 15.45
C LYS A 47 8.07 -5.36 14.19
N HIS A 48 9.10 -5.23 13.34
CA HIS A 48 9.22 -6.09 12.17
C HIS A 48 9.43 -7.55 12.54
N LEU A 49 10.22 -7.83 13.59
CA LEU A 49 10.45 -9.18 14.08
C LEU A 49 9.17 -9.84 14.64
N THR A 50 8.36 -9.11 15.42
CA THR A 50 7.10 -9.64 15.97
C THR A 50 6.08 -9.90 14.87
N MET A 51 6.02 -9.00 13.88
CA MET A 51 5.22 -9.11 12.67
C MET A 51 5.54 -10.37 11.86
N ASP A 52 6.83 -10.64 11.64
CA ASP A 52 7.29 -11.81 10.89
C ASP A 52 6.98 -13.10 11.64
N LYS A 53 7.25 -13.15 12.95
CA LYS A 53 6.88 -14.29 13.82
C LYS A 53 5.38 -14.59 13.78
N LYS A 54 4.53 -13.58 13.80
CA LYS A 54 3.07 -13.77 13.68
C LYS A 54 2.68 -14.26 12.30
N ALA A 55 3.24 -13.70 11.23
CA ALA A 55 2.97 -14.17 9.87
C ALA A 55 3.35 -15.64 9.68
N GLU A 56 4.44 -16.09 10.31
CA GLU A 56 4.84 -17.51 10.35
C GLU A 56 3.89 -18.37 11.17
N ASN A 57 3.44 -17.92 12.34
CA ASN A 57 2.45 -18.66 13.13
C ASN A 57 1.12 -18.81 12.37
N LEU A 58 0.69 -17.79 11.64
CA LEU A 58 -0.46 -17.90 10.72
C LEU A 58 -0.20 -18.89 9.58
N LYS A 59 1.05 -19.08 9.14
CA LYS A 59 1.40 -20.11 8.16
C LYS A 59 1.20 -21.51 8.74
N ARG A 60 1.54 -21.72 10.02
CA ARG A 60 1.37 -23.00 10.72
C ARG A 60 -0.10 -23.34 11.00
N LYS A 61 -0.92 -22.35 11.36
CA LYS A 61 -2.34 -22.55 11.73
C LYS A 61 -3.31 -22.75 10.56
N PHE A 62 -2.91 -22.40 9.32
CA PHE A 62 -3.78 -22.44 8.12
C PHE A 62 -3.13 -23.23 6.97
N SER A 63 -2.40 -24.31 7.25
CA SER A 63 -1.78 -25.14 6.21
C SER A 63 -2.82 -25.84 5.32
N ASP A 64 -4.00 -26.15 5.85
CA ASP A 64 -4.89 -27.12 5.21
C ASP A 64 -6.17 -26.50 4.59
N GLN A 65 -6.48 -25.23 4.87
CA GLN A 65 -7.62 -24.54 4.26
C GLN A 65 -7.24 -23.11 3.85
N ALA A 66 -7.09 -22.93 2.54
CA ALA A 66 -6.81 -21.68 1.83
C ALA A 66 -5.41 -21.08 2.07
N GLU A 67 -4.51 -21.32 1.11
CA GLU A 67 -3.21 -20.66 1.00
C GLU A 67 -3.37 -19.12 0.85
N LEU A 68 -3.51 -18.40 1.96
CA LEU A 68 -3.38 -16.96 1.94
C LEU A 68 -1.97 -16.61 1.44
N SER A 69 -1.90 -15.82 0.38
CA SER A 69 -0.64 -15.27 -0.14
C SER A 69 0.17 -14.63 1.00
N VAL A 70 1.50 -14.79 0.96
CA VAL A 70 2.45 -14.19 1.91
C VAL A 70 2.13 -12.71 2.17
N LYS A 71 1.71 -11.97 1.14
CA LYS A 71 1.32 -10.55 1.25
C LYS A 71 0.07 -10.32 2.11
N ASN A 72 -0.91 -11.21 2.06
CA ASN A 72 -2.14 -11.11 2.86
C ASN A 72 -1.87 -11.47 4.33
N LYS A 73 -0.93 -12.39 4.59
CA LYS A 73 -0.49 -12.74 5.96
C LYS A 73 0.18 -11.54 6.65
N HIS A 74 1.12 -10.88 5.97
CA HIS A 74 1.76 -9.67 6.50
C HIS A 74 0.79 -8.50 6.66
N LYS A 75 -0.22 -8.37 5.77
CA LYS A 75 -1.29 -7.37 5.94
C LYS A 75 -2.10 -7.62 7.22
N ARG A 76 -2.47 -8.88 7.50
CA ARG A 76 -3.22 -9.25 8.70
C ARG A 76 -2.39 -9.03 9.97
N ALA A 77 -1.13 -9.45 9.97
CA ALA A 77 -0.23 -9.19 11.10
C ALA A 77 -0.08 -7.68 11.37
N ARG A 78 -0.13 -6.82 10.34
CA ARG A 78 0.09 -5.37 10.48
C ARG A 78 -1.05 -4.65 11.19
N VAL A 79 -2.25 -5.20 11.07
CA VAL A 79 -3.48 -4.65 11.64
C VAL A 79 -3.74 -5.24 13.03
N ASP A 80 -2.91 -6.18 13.49
CA ASP A 80 -3.03 -6.77 14.83
C ASP A 80 -2.58 -5.76 15.91
N PRO A 81 -3.47 -5.38 16.86
CA PRO A 81 -3.14 -4.47 17.96
C PRO A 81 -1.93 -4.93 18.78
N LEU A 82 -1.79 -6.25 18.98
CA LEU A 82 -0.71 -6.84 19.78
C LEU A 82 0.69 -6.72 19.13
N CYS A 83 0.78 -6.22 17.90
CA CYS A 83 2.08 -5.94 17.24
C CYS A 83 2.61 -4.54 17.54
N HIS A 84 1.77 -3.65 18.07
CA HIS A 84 2.14 -2.27 18.35
C HIS A 84 2.32 -2.14 19.87
N LYS A 85 3.46 -1.60 20.28
CA LYS A 85 3.73 -1.25 21.68
C LYS A 85 3.38 0.21 21.90
N SER A 86 2.82 0.53 23.06
CA SER A 86 2.57 1.90 23.50
C SER A 86 3.86 2.58 23.97
N VAL A 87 3.84 3.91 24.14
CA VAL A 87 5.04 4.67 24.56
C VAL A 87 5.38 4.31 26.01
N SER A 88 4.37 4.19 26.86
CA SER A 88 4.47 3.72 28.24
C SER A 88 5.15 2.35 28.33
N GLN A 89 4.71 1.39 27.52
CA GLN A 89 5.25 0.04 27.48
C GLN A 89 6.72 0.01 27.04
N VAL A 90 7.10 0.82 26.06
CA VAL A 90 8.50 0.93 25.63
C VAL A 90 9.38 1.49 26.74
N HIS A 91 8.89 2.48 27.49
CA HIS A 91 9.62 3.05 28.61
C HIS A 91 9.84 2.01 29.73
N GLU A 92 8.81 1.21 30.02
CA GLU A 92 8.90 0.13 31.01
C GLU A 92 9.91 -0.95 30.59
N GLU A 93 9.91 -1.37 29.32
CA GLU A 93 10.88 -2.32 28.77
C GLU A 93 12.32 -1.81 28.89
N LEU A 94 12.56 -0.53 28.57
CA LEU A 94 13.88 0.09 28.72
C LEU A 94 14.32 0.15 30.19
N ASN A 95 13.40 0.44 31.11
CA ASN A 95 13.68 0.44 32.55
C ASN A 95 13.98 -0.97 33.06
N ASN A 96 13.26 -1.98 32.57
CA ASN A 96 13.50 -3.38 32.88
C ASN A 96 14.84 -3.88 32.31
N GLU A 97 15.23 -3.46 31.09
CA GLU A 97 16.57 -3.72 30.55
C GLU A 97 17.66 -3.08 31.42
N LYS A 98 17.49 -1.83 31.86
CA LYS A 98 18.41 -1.16 32.79
C LYS A 98 18.52 -1.91 34.12
N LYS A 99 17.40 -2.34 34.71
CA LYS A 99 17.36 -3.16 35.95
C LYS A 99 18.07 -4.50 35.74
N LYS A 100 17.83 -5.20 34.62
CA LYS A 100 18.52 -6.45 34.26
C LYS A 100 20.03 -6.25 34.11
N ARG A 101 20.47 -5.16 33.47
CA ARG A 101 21.90 -4.82 33.36
C ARG A 101 22.53 -4.54 34.72
N LYS A 102 21.84 -3.84 35.62
CA LYS A 102 22.30 -3.62 37.01
C LYS A 102 22.38 -4.93 37.80
N ARG A 103 21.39 -5.83 37.68
CA ARG A 103 21.40 -7.17 38.29
C ARG A 103 22.54 -8.04 37.76
N LYS A 104 22.79 -8.05 36.44
CA LYS A 104 23.92 -8.77 35.84
C LYS A 104 25.28 -8.23 36.29
N LYS A 105 25.40 -6.92 36.52
CA LYS A 105 26.60 -6.31 37.12
C LYS A 105 26.80 -6.73 38.59
N LYS A 106 25.72 -6.87 39.37
CA LYS A 106 25.79 -7.36 40.76
C LYS A 106 26.12 -8.85 40.87
N ASN A 107 25.66 -9.68 39.92
CA ASN A 107 25.79 -11.13 39.98
C ASN A 107 27.05 -11.69 39.28
N GLY A 108 28.07 -10.88 38.99
CA GLY A 108 29.39 -11.35 38.57
C GLY A 108 29.49 -12.11 37.22
N ILE A 109 28.41 -12.22 36.43
CA ILE A 109 28.44 -12.91 35.14
C ILE A 109 28.57 -11.88 34.03
N LEU A 110 29.81 -11.41 33.83
CA LEU A 110 30.25 -10.82 32.58
C LEU A 110 31.72 -11.21 32.40
N LEU A 111 31.97 -12.19 31.53
CA LEU A 111 33.25 -12.28 30.85
C LEU A 111 33.56 -10.88 30.28
N PRO A 112 34.75 -10.31 30.54
CA PRO A 112 35.06 -8.98 30.07
C PRO A 112 34.97 -8.95 28.55
N SER A 113 34.08 -8.12 28.01
CA SER A 113 34.27 -7.64 26.64
C SER A 113 35.65 -6.98 26.60
N ALA A 114 36.51 -7.42 25.69
CA ALA A 114 37.92 -6.99 25.53
C ALA A 114 38.13 -5.48 25.33
N SER A 115 37.07 -4.67 25.38
CA SER A 115 37.07 -3.21 25.29
C SER A 115 37.07 -2.49 26.64
N LEU A 116 37.02 -3.17 27.79
CA LEU A 116 36.92 -2.52 29.11
C LEU A 116 38.04 -2.90 30.11
N THR A 117 38.97 -3.79 29.76
CA THR A 117 40.19 -4.01 30.55
C THR A 117 41.32 -3.14 30.01
N ARG A 118 41.96 -2.36 30.90
CA ARG A 118 43.21 -1.65 30.60
C ARG A 118 44.26 -2.71 30.22
N ALA A 119 44.92 -2.56 29.07
CA ALA A 119 45.97 -3.49 28.65
C ALA A 119 47.07 -3.53 29.73
N ALA A 120 47.58 -4.73 30.04
CA ALA A 120 48.59 -4.89 31.08
C ALA A 120 49.97 -4.43 30.60
N ASN A 121 50.22 -4.47 29.27
CA ASN A 121 51.49 -4.11 28.66
C ASN A 121 51.28 -3.42 27.30
N ILE A 122 52.27 -2.61 26.86
CA ILE A 122 52.19 -1.84 25.60
C ILE A 122 52.08 -2.76 24.38
N GLU A 123 52.76 -3.90 24.40
CA GLU A 123 52.69 -4.90 23.32
C GLU A 123 51.30 -5.52 23.16
N GLU A 124 50.59 -5.73 24.28
CA GLU A 124 49.23 -6.26 24.27
C GLU A 124 48.25 -5.24 23.66
N LEU A 125 48.47 -3.94 23.94
CA LEU A 125 47.73 -2.84 23.34
C LEU A 125 47.94 -2.78 21.82
N GLN A 126 49.21 -2.89 21.36
CA GLN A 126 49.55 -2.90 19.94
C GLN A 126 48.93 -4.09 19.21
N LYS A 127 49.02 -5.30 19.78
CA LYS A 127 48.37 -6.51 19.23
C LYS A 127 46.85 -6.36 19.15
N ARG A 128 46.21 -5.79 20.18
CA ARG A 128 44.75 -5.50 20.18
C ARG A 128 44.38 -4.48 19.11
N LEU A 129 45.15 -3.40 18.97
CA LEU A 129 44.94 -2.38 17.95
C LEU A 129 45.01 -3.01 16.55
N GLN A 130 46.05 -3.81 16.29
CA GLN A 130 46.27 -4.45 15.00
C GLN A 130 45.17 -5.47 14.67
N ALA A 131 44.73 -6.27 15.64
CA ALA A 131 43.57 -7.15 15.49
C ALA A 131 42.29 -6.37 15.18
N LYS A 132 42.08 -5.22 15.82
CA LYS A 132 40.90 -4.37 15.58
C LYS A 132 40.92 -3.71 14.21
N ILE A 133 42.09 -3.26 13.75
CA ILE A 133 42.28 -2.73 12.39
C ILE A 133 41.99 -3.83 11.37
N ASN A 134 42.50 -5.05 11.58
CA ASN A 134 42.25 -6.18 10.69
C ASN A 134 40.77 -6.57 10.63
N GLU A 135 40.05 -6.56 11.76
CA GLU A 135 38.60 -6.79 11.81
C GLU A 135 37.82 -5.75 11.00
N LEU A 136 38.18 -4.45 11.14
CA LEU A 136 37.55 -3.36 10.40
C LEU A 136 37.89 -3.41 8.90
N GLN A 137 39.12 -3.77 8.55
CA GLN A 137 39.52 -3.99 7.17
C GLN A 137 38.81 -5.20 6.55
N ALA A 138 38.64 -6.30 7.27
CA ALA A 138 37.88 -7.46 6.83
C ALA A 138 36.39 -7.12 6.62
N LYS A 139 35.79 -6.33 7.52
CA LYS A 139 34.42 -5.82 7.37
C LYS A 139 34.27 -4.88 6.16
N ARG A 140 35.30 -4.09 5.84
CA ARG A 140 35.34 -3.26 4.62
C ARG A 140 35.55 -4.10 3.36
N LYS A 141 36.43 -5.10 3.39
CA LYS A 141 36.71 -6.03 2.26
C LYS A 141 35.55 -7.00 1.99
N GLY A 142 34.74 -7.34 3.01
CA GLY A 142 33.49 -8.11 2.87
C GLY A 142 32.38 -7.41 2.06
N CYS A 143 32.59 -6.16 1.63
CA CYS A 143 31.70 -5.40 0.76
C CYS A 143 32.25 -5.20 -0.68
N SER A 144 33.43 -5.74 -1.01
CA SER A 144 34.10 -5.44 -2.29
C SER A 144 33.71 -6.33 -3.46
N ASN A 145 32.90 -7.38 -3.26
CA ASN A 145 32.48 -8.26 -4.35
C ASN A 145 30.96 -8.40 -4.40
N LYS A 146 30.22 -7.35 -4.79
CA LYS A 146 28.85 -7.48 -5.36
C LYS A 146 28.54 -6.39 -6.38
N ASP A 147 28.23 -6.87 -7.59
CA ASP A 147 27.89 -6.21 -8.85
C ASP A 147 27.38 -4.74 -8.81
N PRO A 148 27.89 -3.86 -9.70
CA PRO A 148 27.37 -2.50 -9.89
C PRO A 148 25.90 -2.46 -10.32
N THR A 149 25.37 -3.56 -10.87
CA THR A 149 23.96 -3.70 -11.28
C THR A 149 23.01 -3.81 -10.09
N LEU A 150 23.43 -4.43 -8.98
CA LEU A 150 22.64 -4.55 -7.76
C LEU A 150 22.52 -3.22 -7.02
N LYS A 151 23.60 -2.43 -6.95
CA LYS A 151 23.58 -1.07 -6.39
C LYS A 151 22.66 -0.13 -7.18
N LYS A 152 22.69 -0.21 -8.53
CA LYS A 152 21.75 0.56 -9.38
C LYS A 152 20.30 0.13 -9.14
N LYS A 153 20.01 -1.18 -9.06
CA LYS A 153 18.66 -1.73 -8.80
C LYS A 153 18.13 -1.36 -7.40
N LEU A 154 18.98 -1.35 -6.37
CA LEU A 154 18.60 -0.93 -5.02
C LEU A 154 18.29 0.58 -4.96
N LYS A 155 19.15 1.42 -5.56
CA LYS A 155 18.88 2.87 -5.67
C LYS A 155 17.62 3.18 -6.48
N THR A 156 17.28 2.40 -7.52
CA THR A 156 16.01 2.58 -8.25
C THR A 156 14.80 2.12 -7.43
N LYS A 157 14.93 1.05 -6.65
CA LYS A 157 13.86 0.58 -5.75
C LYS A 157 13.59 1.58 -4.63
N GLU A 158 14.62 2.16 -4.03
CA GLU A 158 14.48 3.22 -3.03
C GLU A 158 13.81 4.48 -3.60
N LYS A 159 14.25 4.98 -4.77
CA LYS A 159 13.61 6.14 -5.41
C LYS A 159 12.13 5.88 -5.72
N LYS A 160 11.78 4.67 -6.17
CA LYS A 160 10.38 4.27 -6.40
C LYS A 160 9.57 4.18 -5.11
N LEU A 161 10.16 3.71 -4.01
CA LEU A 161 9.50 3.65 -2.70
C LEU A 161 9.29 5.05 -2.11
N LYS A 162 10.26 5.96 -2.26
CA LYS A 162 10.13 7.37 -1.83
C LYS A 162 9.04 8.10 -2.62
N HIS A 163 9.02 7.99 -3.95
CA HIS A 163 7.94 8.56 -4.76
C HIS A 163 6.57 7.95 -4.44
N LYS A 164 6.50 6.64 -4.17
CA LYS A 164 5.23 6.00 -3.81
C LYS A 164 4.71 6.47 -2.45
N LYS A 165 5.59 6.73 -1.47
CA LYS A 165 5.22 7.33 -0.17
C LYS A 165 4.69 8.76 -0.35
N VAL A 166 5.39 9.60 -1.12
CA VAL A 166 4.97 10.99 -1.39
C VAL A 166 3.62 11.06 -2.12
N VAL A 167 3.38 10.17 -3.08
CA VAL A 167 2.08 10.11 -3.78
C VAL A 167 0.95 9.63 -2.86
N LEU A 168 1.24 8.73 -1.91
CA LEU A 168 0.26 8.27 -0.91
C LEU A 168 -0.05 9.34 0.13
N THR A 169 0.94 10.11 0.59
CA THR A 169 0.71 11.22 1.52
C THR A 169 -0.07 12.35 0.86
N GLN A 170 0.27 12.73 -0.38
CA GLN A 170 -0.47 13.72 -1.16
C GLN A 170 -1.91 13.28 -1.50
N ALA A 171 -2.13 11.98 -1.71
CA ALA A 171 -3.48 11.44 -1.92
C ALA A 171 -4.33 11.46 -0.63
N ASN A 172 -3.72 11.14 0.51
CA ASN A 172 -4.40 11.18 1.81
C ASN A 172 -4.66 12.62 2.29
N GLU A 173 -3.75 13.56 2.04
CA GLU A 173 -3.95 14.99 2.31
C GLU A 173 -5.07 15.57 1.43
N ALA A 174 -5.15 15.15 0.16
CA ALA A 174 -6.26 15.52 -0.72
C ALA A 174 -7.60 14.91 -0.28
N GLU A 175 -7.62 13.71 0.30
CA GLU A 175 -8.83 13.08 0.87
C GLU A 175 -9.25 13.68 2.23
N MET A 176 -8.30 14.21 3.02
CA MET A 176 -8.63 14.94 4.26
C MET A 176 -9.15 16.35 3.99
N GLN A 177 -8.65 17.03 2.96
CA GLN A 177 -9.15 18.36 2.56
C GLN A 177 -10.54 18.30 1.92
N THR A 178 -10.90 17.21 1.23
CA THR A 178 -12.26 17.04 0.70
C THR A 178 -13.30 16.69 1.76
N LYS A 179 -12.91 16.17 2.93
CA LYS A 179 -13.82 15.84 4.03
C LYS A 179 -14.08 17.00 5.01
N LYS A 180 -13.15 17.97 5.11
CA LYS A 180 -13.33 19.16 5.98
C LYS A 180 -14.19 20.29 5.35
N LEU A 181 -14.55 20.19 4.07
CA LEU A 181 -15.34 21.20 3.35
C LEU A 181 -16.84 20.83 3.18
N THR A 182 -17.32 19.78 3.85
CA THR A 182 -18.70 19.27 3.73
C THR A 182 -19.43 19.13 5.06
N GLU A 183 -19.14 19.99 6.03
CA GLU A 183 -19.94 20.12 7.26
C GLU A 183 -20.31 21.58 7.47
N LYS A 184 -21.30 22.03 6.68
CA LYS A 184 -22.23 23.16 6.89
C LYS A 184 -22.86 23.52 5.54
N LYS A 185 -23.79 22.70 5.08
CA LYS A 185 -24.85 23.12 4.18
C LYS A 185 -26.13 22.42 4.61
N GLU A 186 -27.10 23.22 5.00
CA GLU A 186 -28.48 22.84 5.25
C GLU A 186 -28.99 21.97 4.09
N LYS A 187 -29.64 20.87 4.43
CA LYS A 187 -30.27 19.99 3.44
C LYS A 187 -31.38 20.79 2.75
N PRO A 188 -31.36 20.99 1.43
CA PRO A 188 -32.57 21.39 0.73
C PRO A 188 -33.53 20.20 0.75
N GLU A 189 -34.79 20.45 1.11
CA GLU A 189 -35.86 19.46 1.07
C GLU A 189 -35.94 18.87 -0.35
N GLU A 190 -35.79 17.54 -0.46
CA GLU A 190 -35.79 16.83 -1.74
C GLU A 190 -37.22 16.82 -2.32
N LYS A 191 -37.48 17.67 -3.33
CA LYS A 191 -38.72 17.60 -4.11
C LYS A 191 -38.80 16.26 -4.87
N PRO A 192 -39.96 15.59 -4.93
CA PRO A 192 -40.12 14.34 -5.65
C PRO A 192 -39.80 14.53 -7.15
N VAL A 193 -38.90 13.69 -7.68
CA VAL A 193 -38.54 13.69 -9.10
C VAL A 193 -39.54 12.84 -9.88
N TYR A 194 -40.20 13.47 -10.86
CA TYR A 194 -41.20 12.85 -11.72
C TYR A 194 -40.61 12.44 -13.07
N ASN A 195 -41.01 11.25 -13.56
CA ASN A 195 -40.80 10.84 -14.95
C ASN A 195 -41.54 11.75 -15.93
N LYS A 196 -41.21 11.66 -17.24
CA LYS A 196 -41.96 12.33 -18.33
C LYS A 196 -43.48 12.03 -18.31
N ASP A 197 -43.85 10.88 -17.75
CA ASP A 197 -45.24 10.42 -17.61
C ASP A 197 -45.86 10.80 -16.25
N GLY A 198 -45.25 11.69 -15.47
CA GLY A 198 -45.81 12.17 -14.21
C GLY A 198 -45.85 11.14 -13.07
N LYS A 199 -44.99 10.10 -13.11
CA LYS A 199 -44.83 9.12 -12.01
C LYS A 199 -43.58 9.42 -11.16
N ILE A 200 -43.72 9.38 -9.84
CA ILE A 200 -42.62 9.59 -8.88
C ILE A 200 -41.62 8.43 -8.99
N ILE A 201 -40.33 8.74 -9.17
CA ILE A 201 -39.26 7.74 -9.23
C ILE A 201 -38.50 7.73 -7.91
N TYR A 202 -38.48 6.60 -7.24
CA TYR A 202 -37.72 6.38 -5.99
C TYR A 202 -36.26 5.98 -6.22
N SER A 203 -35.76 6.09 -7.46
CA SER A 203 -34.38 5.77 -7.81
C SER A 203 -33.49 6.98 -7.55
N LYS A 204 -32.42 6.79 -6.77
CA LYS A 204 -31.41 7.83 -6.47
C LYS A 204 -30.52 8.21 -7.68
N LEU A 205 -30.87 7.74 -8.88
CA LEU A 205 -30.20 8.05 -10.14
C LEU A 205 -31.14 8.88 -11.00
N ASP A 206 -30.82 10.16 -11.13
CA ASP A 206 -31.53 11.10 -11.96
C ASP A 206 -30.99 11.01 -13.40
N PHE A 207 -31.86 10.61 -14.35
CA PHE A 207 -31.53 10.54 -15.78
C PHE A 207 -31.96 11.79 -16.54
N SER A 208 -32.43 12.81 -15.84
CA SER A 208 -32.75 14.10 -16.44
C SER A 208 -31.47 14.72 -17.02
N GLU A 209 -31.42 14.86 -18.35
CA GLU A 209 -30.25 15.27 -19.14
C GLU A 209 -29.79 16.73 -18.85
N ASN A 210 -30.46 17.43 -17.93
CA ASN A 210 -30.31 18.88 -17.72
C ASN A 210 -29.90 19.27 -16.29
N GLY A 211 -29.41 18.33 -15.46
CA GLY A 211 -29.15 18.56 -14.03
C GLY A 211 -27.75 19.01 -13.60
N LEU A 212 -26.86 19.39 -14.52
CA LEU A 212 -25.55 19.94 -14.16
C LEU A 212 -25.28 21.19 -14.99
N GLU A 213 -25.51 22.36 -14.41
CA GLU A 213 -24.80 23.56 -14.81
C GLU A 213 -23.30 23.26 -14.67
N GLU A 214 -22.69 22.81 -15.77
CA GLU A 214 -21.26 22.61 -15.83
C GLU A 214 -20.62 23.98 -15.63
N LYS A 215 -20.14 24.27 -14.41
CA LYS A 215 -19.20 25.37 -14.13
C LYS A 215 -18.33 25.56 -15.37
N LYS A 216 -18.51 26.67 -16.09
CA LYS A 216 -18.04 26.88 -17.46
C LYS A 216 -16.63 26.30 -17.62
N LYS A 217 -16.54 25.05 -18.10
CA LYS A 217 -15.25 24.37 -18.20
C LYS A 217 -14.48 25.12 -19.28
N SER A 218 -13.30 25.63 -18.94
CA SER A 218 -12.49 26.33 -19.94
C SER A 218 -12.29 25.47 -21.18
N GLU A 219 -12.14 26.11 -22.34
CA GLU A 219 -12.14 25.44 -23.65
C GLU A 219 -11.16 24.27 -23.75
N PHE A 220 -10.06 24.34 -22.98
CA PHE A 220 -8.99 23.35 -22.89
C PHE A 220 -8.98 22.56 -21.57
N SER A 221 -10.13 22.42 -20.92
CA SER A 221 -10.29 21.63 -19.70
C SER A 221 -10.84 20.21 -19.98
N GLY A 222 -10.61 19.31 -19.02
CA GLY A 222 -11.20 17.97 -19.02
C GLY A 222 -10.29 16.85 -19.54
N LYS A 223 -10.92 15.71 -19.86
CA LYS A 223 -10.25 14.43 -20.20
C LYS A 223 -10.56 13.93 -21.61
N LYS A 224 -11.27 14.72 -22.43
CA LYS A 224 -11.61 14.39 -23.83
C LYS A 224 -10.43 14.74 -24.75
N TYR A 225 -9.30 14.03 -24.58
CA TYR A 225 -8.01 14.36 -25.22
C TYR A 225 -8.06 14.44 -26.76
N LYS A 226 -8.91 13.65 -27.44
CA LYS A 226 -9.10 13.74 -28.89
C LYS A 226 -9.70 15.09 -29.32
N LYS A 227 -10.73 15.55 -28.59
CA LYS A 227 -11.38 16.85 -28.86
C LYS A 227 -10.43 18.01 -28.54
N LEU A 228 -9.70 17.89 -27.42
CA LEU A 228 -8.69 18.88 -27.04
C LEU A 228 -7.57 18.99 -28.07
N LEU A 229 -7.14 17.86 -28.65
CA LEU A 229 -6.10 17.85 -29.67
C LEU A 229 -6.54 18.60 -30.93
N LYS A 230 -7.73 18.29 -31.45
CA LYS A 230 -8.31 18.99 -32.61
C LYS A 230 -8.39 20.50 -32.36
N LYS A 231 -8.92 20.91 -31.21
CA LYS A 231 -8.99 22.33 -30.84
C LYS A 231 -7.61 22.99 -30.78
N ALA A 232 -6.60 22.30 -30.26
CA ALA A 232 -5.24 22.83 -30.17
C ALA A 232 -4.59 22.98 -31.55
N GLU A 233 -4.83 22.02 -32.45
CA GLU A 233 -4.35 22.05 -33.84
C GLU A 233 -5.07 23.14 -34.63
N GLU A 234 -6.40 23.22 -34.57
CA GLU A 234 -7.20 24.28 -35.20
C GLU A 234 -6.80 25.69 -34.74
N LYS A 235 -6.49 25.88 -33.45
CA LYS A 235 -6.03 27.20 -32.96
C LYS A 235 -4.65 27.56 -33.49
N LYS A 236 -3.73 26.60 -33.57
CA LYS A 236 -2.40 26.82 -34.14
C LYS A 236 -2.50 27.19 -35.62
N GLU A 237 -3.27 26.43 -36.39
CA GLU A 237 -3.48 26.69 -37.82
C GLU A 237 -4.11 28.07 -38.05
N LYS A 238 -5.05 28.50 -37.20
CA LYS A 238 -5.65 29.85 -37.29
C LYS A 238 -4.63 30.96 -37.06
N ILE A 239 -3.74 30.79 -36.08
CA ILE A 239 -2.69 31.77 -35.79
C ILE A 239 -1.65 31.79 -36.92
N GLU A 240 -1.27 30.62 -37.45
CA GLU A 240 -0.33 30.50 -38.59
C GLU A 240 -0.90 31.18 -39.84
N LYS A 241 -2.17 30.91 -40.21
CA LYS A 241 -2.85 31.58 -41.32
C LYS A 241 -2.94 33.10 -41.11
N LEU A 242 -3.19 33.56 -39.89
CA LEU A 242 -3.20 35.00 -39.59
C LEU A 242 -1.82 35.64 -39.70
N LYS A 243 -0.74 34.92 -39.38
CA LYS A 243 0.64 35.40 -39.55
C LYS A 243 1.00 35.61 -41.02
N GLU A 244 0.55 34.70 -41.89
CA GLU A 244 0.77 34.79 -43.34
C GLU A 244 0.05 36.00 -43.95
N ILE A 245 -1.18 36.28 -43.51
CA ILE A 245 -1.98 37.38 -44.06
C ILE A 245 -1.61 38.73 -43.42
N ASN A 246 -1.45 38.78 -42.09
CA ASN A 246 -1.23 40.02 -41.33
C ASN A 246 -0.43 39.76 -40.04
N PRO A 247 0.90 39.98 -40.04
CA PRO A 247 1.75 39.67 -38.89
C PRO A 247 1.41 40.47 -37.63
N GLU A 248 1.06 41.75 -37.76
CA GLU A 248 0.70 42.62 -36.62
C GLU A 248 -0.61 42.19 -35.93
N LYS A 249 -1.60 41.76 -36.71
CA LYS A 249 -2.86 41.22 -36.17
C LYS A 249 -2.61 39.88 -35.48
N ALA A 250 -1.69 39.07 -35.99
CA ALA A 250 -1.34 37.80 -35.36
C ALA A 250 -0.64 38.02 -34.00
N THR A 251 0.32 38.94 -33.90
CA THR A 251 1.02 39.22 -32.63
C THR A 251 0.07 39.76 -31.56
N THR A 252 -0.86 40.65 -31.92
CA THR A 252 -1.88 41.16 -30.99
C THR A 252 -2.84 40.06 -30.52
N VAL A 253 -3.27 39.14 -31.41
CA VAL A 253 -4.08 37.98 -31.04
C VAL A 253 -3.32 37.04 -30.11
N GLU A 254 -2.06 36.72 -30.41
CA GLU A 254 -1.22 35.89 -29.54
C GLU A 254 -1.02 36.51 -28.15
N GLN A 255 -0.79 37.82 -28.08
CA GLN A 255 -0.69 38.54 -26.80
C GLN A 255 -1.99 38.44 -26.00
N LYS A 256 -3.14 38.68 -26.64
CA LYS A 256 -4.46 38.52 -26.00
C LYS A 256 -4.68 37.10 -25.48
N GLU A 257 -4.29 36.08 -26.24
CA GLU A 257 -4.38 34.68 -25.79
C GLU A 257 -3.43 34.37 -24.63
N LYS A 258 -2.20 34.89 -24.66
CA LYS A 258 -1.24 34.75 -23.55
C LYS A 258 -1.78 35.35 -22.25
N TRP A 259 -2.38 36.53 -22.31
CA TRP A 259 -3.01 37.18 -21.15
C TRP A 259 -4.23 36.41 -20.65
N LYS A 260 -5.13 35.98 -21.54
CA LYS A 260 -6.27 35.11 -21.17
C LYS A 260 -5.81 33.83 -20.49
N LYS A 261 -4.74 33.21 -20.99
CA LYS A 261 -4.15 32.00 -20.39
C LYS A 261 -3.54 32.28 -19.01
N ALA A 262 -2.91 33.43 -18.82
CA ALA A 262 -2.36 33.83 -17.52
C ALA A 262 -3.46 34.05 -16.48
N LEU A 263 -4.54 34.74 -16.86
CA LEU A 263 -5.70 34.99 -16.00
C LEU A 263 -6.40 33.69 -15.59
N LEU A 264 -6.69 32.80 -16.54
CA LEU A 264 -7.27 31.49 -16.22
C LEU A 264 -6.35 30.64 -15.33
N LYS A 265 -5.03 30.79 -15.46
CA LYS A 265 -4.08 30.09 -14.56
C LYS A 265 -4.07 30.70 -13.15
N SER A 266 -4.22 32.02 -13.00
CA SER A 266 -4.36 32.65 -11.67
C SER A 266 -5.67 32.27 -10.99
N GLU A 267 -6.73 32.06 -11.77
CA GLU A 267 -7.99 31.44 -11.33
C GLU A 267 -7.87 29.92 -11.03
N ASN A 268 -6.65 29.37 -11.08
CA ASN A 268 -6.35 27.96 -10.80
C ASN A 268 -7.01 26.97 -11.80
N VAL A 269 -7.37 27.43 -13.00
CA VAL A 269 -7.93 26.59 -14.06
C VAL A 269 -6.82 25.88 -14.83
N LYS A 270 -6.85 24.54 -14.84
CA LYS A 270 -5.85 23.70 -15.53
C LYS A 270 -6.09 23.66 -17.05
N ILE A 271 -5.33 24.44 -17.80
CA ILE A 271 -5.37 24.50 -19.27
C ILE A 271 -4.49 23.41 -19.91
N LYS A 272 -5.05 22.64 -20.84
CA LYS A 272 -4.37 21.59 -21.61
C LYS A 272 -4.41 21.87 -23.12
N ASP A 273 -3.56 22.78 -23.57
CA ASP A 273 -3.49 23.28 -24.95
C ASP A 273 -2.31 22.71 -25.76
N ASN A 274 -1.32 22.09 -25.11
CA ASN A 274 -0.13 21.57 -25.80
C ASN A 274 -0.42 20.29 -26.63
N PRO A 275 -0.31 20.29 -27.98
CA PRO A 275 -0.70 19.16 -28.82
C PRO A 275 0.17 17.91 -28.60
N GLU A 276 1.48 18.06 -28.38
CA GLU A 276 2.36 16.94 -28.11
C GLU A 276 2.00 16.19 -26.81
N LEU A 277 1.66 16.94 -25.75
CA LEU A 277 1.26 16.36 -24.48
C LEU A 277 -0.12 15.68 -24.59
N LEU A 278 -1.01 16.23 -25.39
CA LEU A 278 -2.31 15.63 -25.71
C LEU A 278 -2.14 14.31 -26.50
N LYS A 279 -1.24 14.28 -27.50
CA LYS A 279 -0.86 13.05 -28.23
C LYS A 279 -0.25 11.99 -27.29
N LYS A 280 0.67 12.38 -26.39
CA LYS A 280 1.24 11.48 -25.37
C LYS A 280 0.16 10.94 -24.41
N SER A 281 -0.80 11.78 -24.02
CA SER A 281 -1.92 11.40 -23.16
C SER A 281 -2.85 10.40 -23.83
N LEU A 282 -3.14 10.56 -25.13
CA LEU A 282 -3.89 9.59 -25.93
C LEU A 282 -3.18 8.23 -25.98
N LYS A 283 -1.89 8.21 -26.32
CA LYS A 283 -1.08 6.98 -26.32
C LYS A 283 -1.11 6.28 -24.96
N ARG A 284 -1.09 7.03 -23.84
CA ARG A 284 -1.21 6.46 -22.49
C ARG A 284 -2.59 5.85 -22.24
N GLN A 285 -3.67 6.52 -22.66
CA GLN A 285 -5.02 5.98 -22.55
C GLN A 285 -5.18 4.68 -23.35
N GLU A 286 -4.66 4.64 -24.57
CA GLU A 286 -4.67 3.45 -25.42
C GLU A 286 -3.90 2.29 -24.78
N LYS A 287 -2.69 2.54 -24.25
CA LYS A 287 -1.92 1.53 -23.51
C LYS A 287 -2.70 0.98 -22.31
N ILE A 288 -3.39 1.84 -21.57
CA ILE A 288 -4.24 1.41 -20.44
C ILE A 288 -5.40 0.55 -20.93
N LYS A 289 -6.09 0.97 -22.00
CA LYS A 289 -7.19 0.19 -22.60
C LYS A 289 -6.70 -1.18 -23.08
N LYS A 290 -5.57 -1.25 -23.78
CA LYS A 290 -4.94 -2.51 -24.22
C LYS A 290 -4.63 -3.44 -23.04
N LYS A 291 -4.06 -2.90 -21.96
CA LYS A 291 -3.81 -3.69 -20.73
C LYS A 291 -5.09 -4.23 -20.13
N LYS A 292 -6.13 -3.40 -20.00
CA LYS A 292 -7.44 -3.82 -19.48
C LYS A 292 -8.08 -4.89 -20.35
N ALA A 293 -8.03 -4.72 -21.67
CA ALA A 293 -8.54 -5.69 -22.63
C ALA A 293 -7.81 -7.04 -22.51
N LYS A 294 -6.48 -7.03 -22.40
CA LYS A 294 -5.70 -8.26 -22.17
C LYS A 294 -6.10 -8.96 -20.87
N VAL A 295 -6.13 -8.24 -19.76
CA VAL A 295 -6.54 -8.81 -18.46
C VAL A 295 -7.95 -9.42 -18.51
N TRP A 296 -8.86 -8.78 -19.24
CA TRP A 296 -10.21 -9.32 -19.42
C TRP A 296 -10.22 -10.60 -20.26
N LYS A 297 -9.49 -10.62 -21.37
CA LYS A 297 -9.31 -11.82 -22.21
C LYS A 297 -8.73 -12.98 -21.40
N ASP A 298 -7.63 -12.74 -20.68
CA ASP A 298 -6.98 -13.74 -19.83
C ASP A 298 -7.97 -14.30 -18.77
N ARG A 299 -8.86 -13.45 -18.23
CA ARG A 299 -9.89 -13.87 -17.25
C ARG A 299 -10.96 -14.75 -17.89
N VAL A 300 -11.41 -14.41 -19.09
CA VAL A 300 -12.42 -15.19 -19.83
C VAL A 300 -11.84 -16.55 -20.18
N GLU A 301 -10.65 -16.58 -20.78
CA GLU A 301 -9.94 -17.82 -21.14
C GLU A 301 -9.69 -18.71 -19.91
N HIS A 302 -9.24 -18.13 -18.80
CA HIS A 302 -9.07 -18.89 -17.56
C HIS A 302 -10.39 -19.47 -17.02
N THR A 303 -11.50 -18.76 -17.22
CA THR A 303 -12.82 -19.25 -16.80
C THR A 303 -13.30 -20.38 -17.69
N GLU A 304 -13.12 -20.26 -19.01
CA GLU A 304 -13.48 -21.27 -20.00
C GLU A 304 -12.67 -22.55 -19.82
N THR A 305 -11.34 -22.44 -19.71
CA THR A 305 -10.46 -23.58 -19.42
C THR A 305 -10.84 -24.28 -18.12
N ARG A 306 -11.19 -23.53 -17.05
CA ARG A 306 -11.67 -24.14 -15.80
C ARG A 306 -13.01 -24.86 -15.95
N LYS A 307 -13.93 -24.32 -16.77
CA LYS A 307 -15.21 -24.98 -17.09
C LYS A 307 -14.96 -26.27 -17.88
N GLN A 308 -14.15 -26.21 -18.92
CA GLN A 308 -13.78 -27.35 -19.76
C GLN A 308 -13.10 -28.45 -18.94
N ALA A 309 -12.08 -28.11 -18.14
CA ALA A 309 -11.38 -29.08 -17.30
C ALA A 309 -12.32 -29.80 -16.31
N LYS A 310 -13.31 -29.10 -15.74
CA LYS A 310 -14.34 -29.72 -14.89
C LYS A 310 -15.23 -30.67 -15.68
N GLN A 311 -15.65 -30.26 -16.88
CA GLN A 311 -16.49 -31.07 -17.75
C GLN A 311 -15.76 -32.32 -18.24
N GLU A 312 -14.48 -32.21 -18.62
CA GLU A 312 -13.61 -33.34 -18.98
C GLU A 312 -13.40 -34.29 -17.80
N LYS A 313 -13.18 -33.77 -16.59
CA LYS A 313 -13.08 -34.61 -15.40
C LYS A 313 -14.38 -35.39 -15.17
N ARG A 314 -15.54 -34.75 -15.37
CA ARG A 314 -16.84 -35.41 -15.28
C ARG A 314 -17.01 -36.49 -16.34
N SER A 315 -16.68 -36.20 -17.61
CA SER A 315 -16.80 -37.17 -18.70
C SER A 315 -15.88 -38.38 -18.49
N LYS A 316 -14.62 -38.15 -18.09
CA LYS A 316 -13.66 -39.21 -17.74
C LYS A 316 -14.17 -40.08 -16.59
N ASN A 317 -14.72 -39.47 -15.52
CA ASN A 317 -15.29 -40.21 -14.40
C ASN A 317 -16.51 -41.04 -14.81
N ILE A 318 -17.39 -40.51 -15.67
CA ILE A 318 -18.56 -41.24 -16.19
C ILE A 318 -18.10 -42.42 -17.07
N GLN A 319 -17.14 -42.20 -17.96
CA GLN A 319 -16.57 -43.26 -18.80
C GLN A 319 -15.92 -44.36 -17.95
N LYS A 320 -15.15 -43.98 -16.93
CA LYS A 320 -14.57 -44.94 -15.97
C LYS A 320 -15.66 -45.76 -15.29
N ARG A 321 -16.71 -45.14 -14.76
CA ARG A 321 -17.85 -45.86 -14.16
C ARG A 321 -18.55 -46.81 -15.14
N LYS A 322 -18.66 -46.43 -16.43
CA LYS A 322 -19.22 -47.31 -17.47
C LYS A 322 -18.32 -48.53 -17.72
N LYS A 323 -17.00 -48.32 -17.83
CA LYS A 323 -16.00 -49.39 -17.97
C LYS A 323 -15.99 -50.30 -16.76
N ASP A 324 -15.91 -49.77 -15.54
CA ASP A 324 -15.90 -50.56 -14.31
C ASP A 324 -17.15 -51.45 -14.19
N LYS A 325 -18.33 -50.95 -14.59
CA LYS A 325 -19.58 -51.75 -14.64
C LYS A 325 -19.49 -52.88 -15.66
N LEU A 326 -18.94 -52.62 -16.84
CA LEU A 326 -18.75 -53.63 -17.89
C LEU A 326 -17.72 -54.68 -17.44
N ASP A 327 -16.59 -54.26 -16.90
CA ASP A 327 -15.54 -55.13 -16.37
C ASP A 327 -16.07 -56.00 -15.23
N HIS A 328 -16.90 -55.46 -14.34
CA HIS A 328 -17.53 -56.24 -13.27
C HIS A 328 -18.49 -57.31 -13.81
N LYS A 329 -19.28 -56.98 -14.85
CA LYS A 329 -20.13 -57.97 -15.55
C LYS A 329 -19.29 -59.07 -16.20
N ILE A 330 -18.21 -58.70 -16.90
CA ILE A 330 -17.29 -59.65 -17.53
C ILE A 330 -16.63 -60.55 -16.48
N LYS A 331 -16.09 -59.98 -15.39
CA LYS A 331 -15.50 -60.74 -14.28
C LYS A 331 -16.49 -61.72 -13.64
N ARG A 332 -17.75 -61.31 -13.44
CA ARG A 332 -18.80 -62.18 -12.88
C ARG A 332 -19.15 -63.32 -13.83
N ALA A 333 -19.21 -63.08 -15.14
CA ALA A 333 -19.45 -64.12 -16.14
C ALA A 333 -18.29 -65.12 -16.24
N LYS A 334 -17.04 -64.63 -16.24
CA LYS A 334 -15.83 -65.47 -16.19
C LYS A 334 -15.80 -66.35 -14.94
N LYS A 335 -16.13 -65.81 -13.75
CA LYS A 335 -16.22 -66.60 -12.50
C LYS A 335 -17.29 -67.71 -12.57
N LYS A 336 -18.33 -67.54 -13.39
CA LYS A 336 -19.38 -68.53 -13.62
C LYS A 336 -19.07 -69.50 -14.78
N GLY A 337 -17.85 -69.47 -15.33
CA GLY A 337 -17.44 -70.35 -16.43
C GLY A 337 -18.06 -70.02 -17.79
N ARG A 338 -18.72 -68.85 -17.95
CA ARG A 338 -19.27 -68.42 -19.24
C ARG A 338 -18.15 -67.75 -20.05
N VAL A 339 -17.79 -68.32 -21.21
CA VAL A 339 -16.91 -67.67 -22.19
C VAL A 339 -17.71 -66.55 -22.87
N ILE A 340 -17.19 -65.32 -22.83
CA ILE A 340 -17.80 -64.19 -23.54
C ILE A 340 -17.02 -64.00 -24.84
N PRO A 341 -17.61 -64.29 -26.02
CA PRO A 341 -16.97 -64.01 -27.30
C PRO A 341 -16.97 -62.50 -27.57
N GLY A 342 -15.83 -61.94 -27.97
CA GLY A 342 -15.70 -60.54 -28.40
C GLY A 342 -15.38 -59.52 -27.31
N PHE A 343 -14.97 -59.94 -26.11
CA PHE A 343 -14.43 -59.07 -25.04
C PHE A 343 -13.16 -59.61 -24.40
#